data_AF-A0AAN8PK87-F1
#
_entry.id   AF-A0AAN8PK87-F1
#
_cell.length_a   1.000
_cell.length_b   1.000
_cell.length_c   1.000
_cell.angle_alpha   90.00
_cell.angle_beta   90.00
_cell.angle_gamma   90.00
#
_symmetry.space_group_name_H-M   'P 1'
#
loop_
_entity.id
_entity.type
_entity.pdbx_description
1 polymer ?
#
loop_
_entity_poly.entity_id
_entity_poly.type
_entity_poly.pdbx_seq_one_letter_code
_entity_poly.pdbx_strand_id
1 'polypeptide(L)'
;MEGKRNICCLSSKYSYKVLKEDNLKSRCITLHPKFKTRCLQNAEIKSAMESEETSLCDINQKCRYIAYRYYVRWIVGTLGEQSNTGIVPLCVHRRVEEKFPPI
;
A
#
# COMPACT_ATOMS: atom_id res chain seq x y z
N MET A 1 6.35 -10.45 12.31
CA MET A 1 6.20 -9.03 12.68
C MET A 1 4.73 -8.66 12.57
N GLU A 2 4.03 -8.62 13.70
CA GLU A 2 2.58 -8.50 13.79
C GLU A 2 2.20 -7.05 14.15
N GLY A 3 2.49 -6.13 13.23
CA GLY A 3 2.18 -4.71 13.39
C GLY A 3 0.70 -4.44 13.12
N LYS A 4 -0.06 -4.13 14.17
CA LYS A 4 -1.41 -3.53 14.20
C LYS A 4 -2.18 -3.49 12.85
N ARG A 5 -2.70 -4.63 12.40
CA ARG A 5 -3.58 -4.78 11.21
C ARG A 5 -4.97 -4.11 11.34
N ASN A 6 -5.16 -3.15 12.25
CA ASN A 6 -6.50 -2.65 12.63
C ASN A 6 -6.63 -1.11 12.55
N ILE A 7 -5.86 -0.44 11.69
CA ILE A 7 -5.98 1.01 11.50
C ILE A 7 -6.94 1.32 10.35
N CYS A 8 -7.89 2.21 10.58
CA CYS A 8 -8.75 2.77 9.54
C CYS A 8 -8.00 3.84 8.74
N CYS A 9 -8.18 3.86 7.41
CA CYS A 9 -7.56 4.89 6.56
C CYS A 9 -8.01 6.32 6.89
N LEU A 10 -9.20 6.49 7.50
CA LEU A 10 -9.68 7.80 7.94
C LEU A 10 -9.05 8.25 9.27
N SER A 11 -8.53 7.30 10.06
CA SER A 11 -7.81 7.60 11.32
C SER A 11 -6.30 7.77 11.10
N SER A 12 -5.77 7.31 9.96
CA SER A 12 -4.38 7.52 9.57
C SER A 12 -4.16 8.97 9.11
N LYS A 13 -3.28 9.71 9.79
CA LYS A 13 -2.90 11.09 9.43
C LYS A 13 -2.50 11.21 7.95
N TYR A 14 -1.73 10.25 7.43
CA TYR A 14 -1.20 10.31 6.07
C TYR A 14 -2.26 9.97 5.02
N SER A 15 -3.01 8.88 5.25
CA SER A 15 -4.08 8.48 4.33
C SER A 15 -5.21 9.52 4.30
N TYR A 16 -5.57 10.08 5.46
CA TYR A 16 -6.57 11.15 5.56
C TYR A 16 -6.10 12.45 4.90
N LYS A 17 -4.81 12.81 5.01
CA LYS A 17 -4.25 13.97 4.31
C LYS A 17 -4.47 13.87 2.79
N VAL A 18 -4.10 12.75 2.19
CA VAL A 18 -4.31 12.51 0.74
C VAL A 18 -5.78 12.60 0.36
N LEU A 19 -6.67 11.98 1.15
CA LEU A 19 -8.11 12.05 0.91
C LEU A 19 -8.64 13.48 1.02
N LYS A 20 -8.13 14.29 1.96
CA LYS A 20 -8.54 15.68 2.12
C LYS A 20 -8.08 16.54 0.95
N GLU A 21 -6.84 16.38 0.49
CA GLU A 21 -6.25 17.13 -0.63
C GLU A 21 -7.01 16.89 -1.94
N ASP A 22 -7.43 15.65 -2.19
CA ASP A 22 -8.17 15.27 -3.40
C ASP A 22 -9.71 15.36 -3.22
N ASN A 23 -10.22 16.04 -2.18
CA ASN A 23 -11.65 16.26 -1.88
C ASN A 23 -12.49 14.96 -1.65
N LEU A 24 -11.87 13.90 -1.13
CA LEU A 24 -12.45 12.58 -0.87
C LEU A 24 -12.51 12.24 0.65
N LYS A 25 -12.53 13.25 1.53
CA LYS A 25 -12.38 13.13 3.00
C LYS A 25 -13.31 12.14 3.73
N SER A 26 -14.43 11.73 3.15
CA SER A 26 -15.37 10.74 3.71
C SER A 26 -15.31 9.37 3.03
N ARG A 27 -14.45 9.20 2.03
CA ARG A 27 -14.33 7.96 1.26
C ARG A 27 -13.12 7.14 1.72
N CYS A 28 -13.22 5.83 1.55
CA CYS A 28 -12.10 4.93 1.80
C CYS A 28 -10.95 5.20 0.81
N ILE A 29 -9.70 5.16 1.28
CA ILE A 29 -8.51 5.34 0.44
C ILE A 29 -8.42 4.34 -0.72
N THR A 30 -9.02 3.15 -0.58
CA THR A 30 -9.04 2.15 -1.66
C THR A 30 -9.94 2.53 -2.83
N LEU A 31 -10.84 3.49 -2.64
CA LEU A 31 -11.69 4.06 -3.70
C LEU A 31 -11.03 5.24 -4.41
N HIS A 32 -9.86 5.66 -3.94
CA HIS A 32 -9.11 6.74 -4.57
C HIS A 32 -8.64 6.30 -5.98
N PRO A 33 -8.84 7.10 -7.04
CA PRO A 33 -8.46 6.70 -8.41
C PRO A 33 -6.99 6.29 -8.54
N LYS A 34 -6.10 7.05 -7.89
CA LYS A 34 -4.65 6.78 -7.84
C LYS A 34 -4.26 5.51 -7.07
N PHE A 35 -5.14 4.94 -6.22
CA PHE A 35 -4.81 3.73 -5.48
C PHE A 35 -4.68 2.53 -6.41
N LYS A 36 -5.63 2.37 -7.35
CA LYS A 36 -5.60 1.26 -8.31
C LYS A 36 -4.35 1.32 -9.18
N THR A 37 -4.03 2.50 -9.71
CA THR A 37 -2.87 2.67 -10.59
C THR A 37 -1.57 2.47 -9.82
N ARG A 38 -1.37 3.19 -8.70
CA ARG A 38 -0.10 3.16 -7.96
C ARG A 38 0.15 1.90 -7.14
N CYS A 39 -0.88 1.20 -6.67
CA CYS A 39 -0.70 0.12 -5.68
C CYS A 39 -1.11 -1.26 -6.19
N LEU A 40 -1.92 -1.36 -7.27
CA LEU A 40 -2.51 -2.62 -7.71
C LEU A 40 -2.27 -2.95 -9.20
N GLN A 41 -1.66 -2.05 -9.99
CA GLN A 41 -1.40 -2.34 -11.40
C GLN A 41 -0.20 -3.27 -11.56
N ASN A 42 -0.48 -4.42 -12.19
CA ASN A 42 0.51 -5.47 -12.44
C ASN A 42 1.70 -5.00 -13.28
N ALA A 43 1.55 -4.02 -14.17
CA ALA A 43 2.65 -3.53 -15.00
C ALA A 43 3.72 -2.80 -14.17
N GLU A 44 3.28 -1.90 -13.27
CA GLU A 44 4.19 -1.21 -12.35
C GLU A 44 4.83 -2.20 -11.37
N ILE A 45 4.05 -3.17 -10.85
CA ILE A 45 4.56 -4.18 -9.92
C ILE A 45 5.56 -5.13 -10.62
N LYS A 46 5.30 -5.55 -11.86
CA LYS A 46 6.24 -6.39 -12.62
C LYS A 46 7.56 -5.65 -12.89
N SER A 47 7.49 -4.39 -13.33
CA SER A 47 8.68 -3.57 -13.54
C SER A 47 9.48 -3.34 -12.25
N ALA A 48 8.78 -3.22 -11.12
CA ALA A 48 9.41 -3.14 -9.80
C ALA A 48 10.04 -4.47 -9.35
N MET A 49 9.41 -5.61 -9.66
CA MET A 49 9.96 -6.94 -9.35
C MET A 49 11.27 -7.23 -10.09
N GLU A 50 11.44 -6.67 -11.29
CA GLU A 50 12.67 -6.79 -12.08
C GLU A 50 13.80 -5.89 -11.55
N SER A 51 13.47 -4.86 -10.76
CA SER A 51 14.43 -3.87 -10.26
C SER A 51 14.70 -3.93 -8.75
N GLU A 52 13.79 -4.48 -7.95
CA GLU A 52 14.01 -4.70 -6.51
C GLU A 52 14.61 -6.08 -6.24
N GLU A 53 15.86 -6.12 -5.77
CA GLU A 53 16.45 -7.33 -5.18
C GLU A 53 15.74 -7.65 -3.86
N THR A 54 14.81 -8.59 -3.91
CA THR A 54 14.13 -9.13 -2.72
C THR A 54 14.30 -10.64 -2.67
N SER A 55 14.70 -11.15 -1.50
CA SER A 55 14.90 -12.59 -1.22
C SER A 55 13.59 -13.39 -1.11
N LEU A 56 12.44 -12.75 -1.32
CA LEU A 56 11.13 -13.41 -1.24
C LEU A 56 10.95 -14.41 -2.40
N CYS A 57 10.61 -15.66 -2.09
CA CYS A 57 10.44 -16.69 -3.12
C CYS A 57 9.05 -16.67 -3.77
N ASP A 58 8.02 -16.25 -3.02
CA ASP A 58 6.64 -16.18 -3.51
C ASP A 58 6.38 -14.90 -4.30
N ILE A 59 5.90 -15.05 -5.53
CA ILE A 59 5.55 -13.93 -6.43
C ILE A 59 4.46 -13.07 -5.81
N ASN A 60 3.47 -13.67 -5.14
CA ASN A 60 2.38 -12.90 -4.54
C ASN A 60 2.88 -12.12 -3.32
N GLN A 61 3.74 -12.72 -2.49
CA GLN A 61 4.41 -12.04 -1.38
C GLN A 61 5.28 -10.87 -1.85
N LYS A 62 6.01 -11.04 -2.95
CA LYS A 62 6.75 -9.94 -3.62
C LYS A 62 5.81 -8.83 -4.07
N CYS A 63 4.73 -9.18 -4.76
CA CYS A 63 3.73 -8.21 -5.22
C CYS A 63 3.12 -7.43 -4.05
N ARG A 64 2.74 -8.11 -2.95
CA ARG A 64 2.22 -7.47 -1.74
C ARG A 64 3.24 -6.51 -1.13
N TYR A 65 4.50 -6.94 -1.00
CA TYR A 65 5.57 -6.12 -0.46
C TYR A 65 5.74 -4.81 -1.27
N ILE A 66 5.82 -4.92 -2.60
CA ILE A 66 5.94 -3.76 -3.50
C ILE A 66 4.71 -2.86 -3.39
N ALA A 67 3.50 -3.43 -3.43
CA ALA A 67 2.25 -2.68 -3.30
C ALA A 67 2.19 -1.87 -2.00
N TYR A 68 2.64 -2.44 -0.88
CA TYR A 68 2.72 -1.73 0.40
C TYR A 68 3.76 -0.61 0.37
N ARG A 69 4.94 -0.83 -0.23
CA ARG A 69 5.95 0.24 -0.39
C ARG A 69 5.43 1.39 -1.23
N TYR A 70 4.77 1.08 -2.35
CA TYR A 70 4.19 2.09 -3.23
C TYR A 70 3.09 2.89 -2.54
N TYR A 71 2.25 2.20 -1.76
CA TYR A 71 1.26 2.85 -0.92
C TYR A 71 1.90 3.82 0.08
N VAL A 72 2.88 3.36 0.86
CA VAL A 72 3.59 4.20 1.85
C VAL A 72 4.27 5.39 1.17
N ARG A 73 4.98 5.15 0.06
CA ARG A 73 5.62 6.22 -0.73
C ARG A 73 4.60 7.24 -1.22
N TRP A 74 3.41 6.81 -1.65
CA TRP A 74 2.37 7.71 -2.11
C TRP A 74 1.83 8.60 -0.99
N ILE A 75 1.55 8.05 0.19
CA ILE A 75 0.93 8.83 1.28
C ILE A 75 1.93 9.62 2.15
N VAL A 76 3.19 9.18 2.22
CA VAL A 76 4.24 9.83 3.03
C VAL A 76 5.18 10.70 2.18
N GLY A 77 5.35 10.36 0.89
CA GLY A 77 6.24 11.08 -0.03
C GLY A 77 7.70 10.60 0.00
N THR A 78 8.17 10.02 1.10
CA THR A 78 9.54 9.46 1.23
C THR A 78 9.53 8.08 1.86
N LEU A 79 10.50 7.24 1.47
CA LEU A 79 10.80 5.94 2.09
C LEU A 79 12.00 6.14 3.02
N GLY A 80 11.81 6.78 4.18
CA GLY A 80 12.89 7.02 5.17
C GLY A 80 13.21 5.78 6.04
N GLU A 81 14.26 5.88 6.87
CA GLU A 81 14.78 4.82 7.79
C GLU A 81 13.73 4.17 8.71
N GLN A 82 12.62 4.86 8.96
CA GLN A 82 11.46 4.27 9.62
C GLN A 82 10.65 3.47 8.60
N SER A 83 11.00 2.20 8.47
CA SER A 83 10.24 1.13 7.82
C SER A 83 8.85 0.98 8.49
N ASN A 84 7.98 1.93 8.18
CA ASN A 84 6.64 2.12 8.74
C ASN A 84 5.63 1.11 8.17
N THR A 85 5.93 -0.17 8.33
CA THR A 85 4.99 -1.29 8.21
C THR A 85 3.72 -1.08 9.05
N GLY A 86 3.77 -0.20 10.07
CA GLY A 86 2.62 0.19 10.89
C GLY A 86 1.65 1.22 10.29
N ILE A 87 1.87 1.74 9.07
CA ILE A 87 1.00 2.80 8.49
C ILE A 87 -0.06 2.26 7.52
N VAL A 88 0.04 1.00 7.08
CA VAL A 88 -0.90 0.45 6.09
C VAL A 88 -2.26 0.15 6.73
N PRO A 89 -3.36 0.80 6.30
CA PRO A 89 -4.68 0.54 6.85
C PRO A 89 -5.22 -0.85 6.50
N LEU A 90 -6.13 -1.38 7.32
CA LEU A 90 -6.74 -2.70 7.09
C LEU A 90 -7.43 -2.80 5.72
N CYS A 91 -8.11 -1.74 5.29
CA CYS A 91 -8.75 -1.69 3.97
C CYS A 91 -7.75 -1.88 2.82
N VAL A 92 -6.52 -1.37 2.95
CA VAL A 92 -5.47 -1.53 1.96
C VAL A 92 -4.93 -2.95 1.99
N HIS A 93 -4.68 -3.51 3.18
CA HIS A 93 -4.29 -4.92 3.33
C HIS A 93 -5.27 -5.86 2.64
N ARG A 94 -6.55 -5.79 2.99
CA ARG A 94 -7.60 -6.63 2.38
C ARG A 94 -7.60 -6.52 0.86
N ARG A 95 -7.51 -5.30 0.34
CA ARG A 95 -7.57 -5.05 -1.09
C ARG A 95 -6.33 -5.53 -1.85
N VAL A 96 -5.17 -5.47 -1.21
CA VAL A 96 -3.91 -5.99 -1.74
C VAL A 96 -3.89 -7.52 -1.69
N GLU A 97 -4.38 -8.13 -0.62
CA GLU A 97 -4.51 -9.58 -0.47
C GLU A 97 -5.56 -10.19 -1.41
N GLU A 98 -6.68 -9.49 -1.65
CA GLU A 98 -7.65 -9.87 -2.72
C GLU A 98 -6.98 -9.93 -4.10
N LYS A 99 -6.03 -9.03 -4.35
CA LYS A 99 -5.32 -8.94 -5.63
C LYS A 99 -4.15 -9.92 -5.73
N PHE A 100 -3.45 -10.13 -4.62
CA PHE A 100 -2.26 -10.97 -4.49
C PHE A 100 -2.45 -11.89 -3.26
N PRO A 101 -3.16 -13.02 -3.41
CA PRO A 101 -3.54 -13.86 -2.29
C PRO A 101 -2.33 -14.41 -1.51
N PRO A 102 -2.41 -14.50 -0.17
CA PRO A 102 -1.46 -15.30 0.60
C PRO A 102 -1.59 -16.77 0.19
N ILE A 103 -0.48 -17.50 0.23
CA ILE A 103 -0.46 -18.97 0.09
C ILE A 103 -1.01 -19.59 1.37
#